data_AF-A0A965IZJ7-F1
#
_entry.id   AF-A0A965IZJ7-F1
#
_cell.length_a   1.000
_cell.length_b   1.000
_cell.length_c   1.000
_cell.angle_alpha   90.00
_cell.angle_beta   90.00
_cell.angle_gamma   90.00
#
_symmetry.space_group_name_H-M   'P 1'
#
loop_
_entity.id
_entity.type
_entity.pdbx_description
1 polymer ?
#
loop_
_entity_poly.entity_id
_entity_poly.type
_entity_poly.pdbx_seq_one_letter_code
_entity_poly.pdbx_strand_id
1 'polypeptide(L)'
;KSQVPVAEDMIARAARASIPTLHFAHVLLPHRPWQLTPDMRTTRFVSTDKRDAKVEDRVRDEYQAFLAQYVATDRIVLRLVTDMKKSANWDRTMIIVTSDHGLAFEPGESKRKDINPERTDTLEEIYRTPLFVKFPGQHGAAVNDCPTHGYDVMPMVVNATGLDAGWEFDGTDVTKTCPSRPVRTIWWNGGKTTLTSDGAAAVTSARRFDKWVDADGDVDTIAKPAGYEQWFDVKVPADAARDTQVSRWTNRDITSFRLVGDGTFAATPMQFDGTVVAASRVDDDAVGLVVMENRVVAVIPELAAMRPGTSPYRSMVLPSALTPGRHDPVLFVARGTPADANVTLVGPPG
;
A
#
# COMPACT_ATOMS: atom_id res chain seq x y z
N LYS A 1 -6.84 -12.19 -14.37
CA LYS A 1 -7.91 -12.62 -13.43
C LYS A 1 -7.36 -12.47 -12.02
N SER A 2 -8.11 -11.89 -11.08
CA SER A 2 -7.65 -11.70 -9.70
C SER A 2 -7.39 -13.05 -9.01
N GLN A 3 -6.42 -13.12 -8.10
CA GLN A 3 -6.13 -14.30 -7.28
C GLN A 3 -7.01 -14.38 -6.02
N VAL A 4 -7.74 -13.31 -5.70
CA VAL A 4 -8.64 -13.25 -4.54
C VAL A 4 -9.61 -14.43 -4.51
N PRO A 5 -10.35 -14.78 -5.59
CA PRO A 5 -11.28 -15.91 -5.53
C PRO A 5 -10.61 -17.27 -5.29
N VAL A 6 -9.35 -17.43 -5.71
CA VAL A 6 -8.57 -18.67 -5.49
C VAL A 6 -8.17 -18.77 -4.02
N ALA A 7 -7.75 -17.67 -3.41
CA ALA A 7 -7.45 -17.62 -1.97
C ALA A 7 -8.73 -17.85 -1.14
N GLU A 8 -9.85 -17.22 -1.50
CA GLU A 8 -11.14 -17.39 -0.84
C GLU A 8 -11.67 -18.83 -0.94
N ASP A 9 -11.55 -19.48 -2.11
CA ASP A 9 -11.89 -20.90 -2.24
C ASP A 9 -11.01 -21.79 -1.35
N MET A 10 -9.70 -21.52 -1.31
CA MET A 10 -8.79 -22.26 -0.42
C MET A 10 -9.19 -22.11 1.05
N ILE A 11 -9.51 -20.89 1.50
CA ILE A 11 -10.00 -20.61 2.85
C ILE A 11 -11.29 -21.40 3.13
N ALA A 12 -12.24 -21.35 2.19
CA ALA A 12 -13.51 -22.04 2.32
C ALA A 12 -13.36 -23.57 2.40
N ARG A 13 -12.42 -24.15 1.63
CA ARG A 13 -12.07 -25.57 1.71
C ARG A 13 -11.40 -25.92 3.04
N ALA A 14 -10.46 -25.10 3.50
CA ALA A 14 -9.80 -25.29 4.79
C ALA A 14 -10.80 -25.25 5.95
N ALA A 15 -11.79 -24.35 5.92
CA ALA A 15 -12.82 -24.24 6.94
C ALA A 15 -13.81 -25.42 6.96
N ARG A 16 -14.05 -26.09 5.83
CA ARG A 16 -15.00 -27.20 5.71
C ARG A 16 -14.34 -28.59 5.73
N ALA A 17 -13.02 -28.66 5.82
CA ALA A 17 -12.30 -29.93 5.76
C ALA A 17 -12.74 -30.87 6.90
N SER A 18 -13.14 -32.09 6.54
CA SER A 18 -13.54 -33.17 7.46
C SER A 18 -12.43 -34.20 7.70
N ILE A 19 -11.33 -34.09 6.97
CA ILE A 19 -10.10 -34.87 7.13
C ILE A 19 -8.92 -33.91 7.31
N PRO A 20 -7.78 -34.36 7.83
CA PRO A 20 -6.56 -33.55 7.84
C PRO A 20 -6.15 -33.17 6.42
N THR A 21 -5.89 -31.88 6.18
CA THR A 21 -5.49 -31.34 4.88
C THR A 21 -4.38 -30.30 5.03
N LEU A 22 -3.55 -30.19 4.00
CA LEU A 22 -2.63 -29.06 3.81
C LEU A 22 -3.20 -28.15 2.73
N HIS A 23 -3.33 -26.86 3.05
CA HIS A 23 -3.72 -25.82 2.11
C HIS A 23 -2.58 -24.81 2.00
N PHE A 24 -2.08 -24.61 0.80
CA PHE A 24 -1.01 -23.66 0.50
C PHE A 24 -1.45 -22.76 -0.65
N ALA A 25 -1.37 -21.44 -0.44
CA ALA A 25 -1.61 -20.45 -1.48
C ALA A 25 -0.45 -19.46 -1.52
N HIS A 26 0.22 -19.40 -2.66
CA HIS A 26 1.13 -18.30 -2.99
C HIS A 26 0.34 -17.20 -3.68
N VAL A 27 -0.05 -16.19 -2.90
CA VAL A 27 -0.84 -15.04 -3.36
C VAL A 27 0.13 -13.92 -3.75
N LEU A 28 0.05 -13.46 -4.99
CA LEU A 28 0.92 -12.43 -5.55
C LEU A 28 0.55 -11.03 -5.02
N LEU A 29 -0.64 -10.83 -4.45
CA LEU A 29 -0.99 -9.57 -3.81
C LEU A 29 -0.10 -9.33 -2.57
N PRO A 30 0.36 -8.09 -2.32
CA PRO A 30 0.04 -6.84 -3.02
C PRO A 30 1.05 -6.46 -4.11
N HIS A 31 1.77 -7.40 -4.74
CA HIS A 31 2.72 -7.09 -5.82
C HIS A 31 2.07 -6.27 -6.95
N ARG A 32 2.88 -5.41 -7.56
CA ARG A 32 2.49 -4.60 -8.72
C ARG A 32 2.00 -5.45 -9.91
N PRO A 33 1.13 -4.91 -10.78
CA PRO A 33 0.56 -3.57 -10.73
C PRO A 33 -0.47 -3.41 -9.60
N TRP A 34 -0.45 -2.25 -8.92
CA TRP A 34 -1.39 -1.94 -7.85
C TRP A 34 -2.73 -1.52 -8.44
N GLN A 35 -3.60 -2.49 -8.65
CA GLN A 35 -4.85 -2.33 -9.37
C GLN A 35 -6.09 -2.69 -8.57
N LEU A 36 -5.92 -3.19 -7.34
CA LEU A 36 -7.01 -3.53 -6.45
C LEU A 36 -7.15 -2.42 -5.40
N THR A 37 -8.33 -1.79 -5.34
CA THR A 37 -8.61 -0.76 -4.35
C THR A 37 -8.91 -1.37 -2.98
N PRO A 38 -8.86 -0.58 -1.89
CA PRO A 38 -9.13 -1.07 -0.54
C PRO A 38 -10.44 -1.83 -0.41
N ASP A 39 -11.43 -1.49 -1.24
CA ASP A 39 -12.76 -2.10 -1.26
C ASP A 39 -12.95 -3.25 -2.26
N MET A 40 -11.85 -3.80 -2.80
CA MET A 40 -11.82 -4.89 -3.78
C MET A 40 -12.34 -4.55 -5.18
N ARG A 41 -12.61 -3.28 -5.50
CA ARG A 41 -12.82 -2.84 -6.89
C ARG A 41 -11.50 -2.81 -7.65
N THR A 42 -11.56 -2.66 -8.97
CA THR A 42 -10.39 -2.67 -9.84
C THR A 42 -10.18 -1.34 -10.54
N THR A 43 -8.95 -0.85 -10.51
CA THR A 43 -8.51 0.30 -11.30
C THR A 43 -7.77 -0.13 -12.54
N ARG A 44 -7.82 0.71 -13.58
CA ARG A 44 -7.03 0.52 -14.78
C ARG A 44 -5.56 0.65 -14.46
N PHE A 45 -4.74 0.00 -15.28
CA PHE A 45 -3.29 0.08 -15.14
C PHE A 45 -2.85 1.51 -15.44
N VAL A 46 -2.28 2.17 -14.44
CA VAL A 46 -1.60 3.45 -14.60
C VAL A 46 -0.15 3.16 -14.98
N SER A 47 0.32 3.74 -16.09
CA SER A 47 1.69 3.54 -16.55
C SER A 47 2.71 4.05 -15.54
N THR A 48 3.95 3.55 -15.64
CA THR A 48 5.09 3.99 -14.82
C THR A 48 5.15 5.52 -14.72
N ASP A 49 5.34 6.01 -13.50
CA ASP A 49 5.55 7.43 -13.27
C ASP A 49 6.81 7.90 -13.99
N LYS A 50 6.69 9.01 -14.73
CA LYS A 50 7.79 9.57 -15.52
C LYS A 50 8.65 10.57 -14.74
N ARG A 51 8.23 10.97 -13.53
CA ARG A 51 9.04 11.82 -12.64
C ARG A 51 10.34 11.11 -12.26
N ASP A 52 11.39 11.86 -11.95
CA ASP A 52 12.65 11.27 -11.47
C ASP A 52 12.39 10.44 -10.21
N ALA A 53 13.04 9.27 -10.09
CA ALA A 53 12.89 8.38 -8.94
C ALA A 53 13.37 9.02 -7.62
N LYS A 54 14.16 10.09 -7.70
CA LYS A 54 14.62 10.90 -6.57
C LYS A 54 13.56 11.89 -6.06
N VAL A 55 12.46 12.09 -6.78
CA VAL A 55 11.36 12.96 -6.34
C VAL A 55 10.59 12.24 -5.23
N GLU A 56 10.53 12.87 -4.05
CA GLU A 56 9.87 12.30 -2.88
C GLU A 56 8.38 12.05 -3.12
N ASP A 57 7.67 13.02 -3.70
CA ASP A 57 6.25 12.89 -4.05
C ASP A 57 5.97 11.65 -4.89
N ARG A 58 6.84 11.35 -5.86
CA ARG A 58 6.71 10.14 -6.69
C ARG A 58 6.77 8.88 -5.84
N VAL A 59 7.72 8.79 -4.92
CA VAL A 59 7.89 7.60 -4.07
C VAL A 59 6.74 7.47 -3.07
N ARG A 60 6.28 8.59 -2.50
CA ARG A 60 5.07 8.65 -1.68
C ARG A 60 3.86 8.13 -2.44
N ASP A 61 3.60 8.61 -3.65
CA ASP A 61 2.41 8.22 -4.41
C ASP A 61 2.44 6.72 -4.79
N GLU A 62 3.64 6.17 -5.05
CA GLU A 62 3.84 4.73 -5.23
C GLU A 62 3.56 3.95 -3.92
N TYR A 63 3.99 4.48 -2.77
CA TYR A 63 3.73 3.89 -1.45
C TYR A 63 2.24 3.91 -1.11
N GLN A 64 1.53 5.02 -1.36
CA GLN A 64 0.09 5.11 -1.14
C GLN A 64 -0.69 4.12 -2.03
N ALA A 65 -0.30 3.97 -3.31
CA ALA A 65 -0.90 2.96 -4.20
C ALA A 65 -0.65 1.53 -3.70
N PHE A 66 0.55 1.25 -3.18
CA PHE A 66 0.86 -0.02 -2.53
C PHE A 66 -0.03 -0.25 -1.31
N LEU A 67 -0.14 0.73 -0.40
CA LEU A 67 -0.98 0.62 0.81
C LEU A 67 -2.46 0.39 0.48
N ALA A 68 -2.98 1.06 -0.55
CA ALA A 68 -4.35 0.86 -1.01
C ALA A 68 -4.64 -0.61 -1.39
N GLN A 69 -3.72 -1.25 -2.13
CA GLN A 69 -3.81 -2.67 -2.44
C GLN A 69 -3.44 -3.57 -1.25
N TYR A 70 -2.61 -3.09 -0.32
CA TYR A 70 -2.28 -3.79 0.93
C TYR A 70 -3.53 -3.98 1.79
N VAL A 71 -4.37 -2.95 1.93
CA VAL A 71 -5.66 -3.06 2.62
C VAL A 71 -6.59 -4.07 1.94
N ALA A 72 -6.61 -4.10 0.61
CA ALA A 72 -7.36 -5.13 -0.12
C ALA A 72 -6.84 -6.55 0.18
N THR A 73 -5.52 -6.70 0.35
CA THR A 73 -4.90 -7.98 0.74
C THR A 73 -5.26 -8.37 2.17
N ASP A 74 -5.29 -7.40 3.09
CA ASP A 74 -5.69 -7.61 4.48
C ASP A 74 -7.13 -8.15 4.59
N ARG A 75 -8.05 -7.72 3.73
CA ARG A 75 -9.41 -8.29 3.67
C ARG A 75 -9.43 -9.81 3.41
N ILE A 76 -8.45 -10.36 2.69
CA ILE A 76 -8.31 -11.81 2.49
C ILE A 76 -7.88 -12.49 3.79
N VAL A 77 -6.96 -11.87 4.53
CA VAL A 77 -6.53 -12.35 5.86
C VAL A 77 -7.67 -12.27 6.87
N LEU A 78 -8.42 -11.18 6.87
CA LEU A 78 -9.64 -11.02 7.68
C LEU A 78 -10.65 -12.13 7.36
N ARG A 79 -10.85 -12.45 6.08
CA ARG A 79 -11.71 -13.54 5.65
C ARG A 79 -11.20 -14.89 6.15
N LEU A 80 -9.91 -15.17 6.02
CA LEU A 80 -9.25 -16.37 6.55
C LEU A 80 -9.54 -16.53 8.05
N VAL A 81 -9.27 -15.49 8.84
CA VAL A 81 -9.49 -15.52 10.29
C VAL A 81 -10.98 -15.68 10.62
N THR A 82 -11.86 -14.92 9.95
CA THR A 82 -13.30 -14.93 10.23
C THR A 82 -13.94 -16.28 9.91
N ASP A 83 -13.65 -16.85 8.74
CA ASP A 83 -14.23 -18.12 8.32
C ASP A 83 -13.68 -19.28 9.14
N MET A 84 -12.37 -19.28 9.40
CA MET A 84 -11.76 -20.32 10.23
C MET A 84 -12.32 -20.27 11.65
N LYS A 85 -12.45 -19.10 12.30
CA LYS A 85 -13.04 -18.94 13.65
C LYS A 85 -14.49 -19.45 13.75
N LYS A 86 -15.27 -19.34 12.67
CA LYS A 86 -16.65 -19.87 12.62
C LYS A 86 -16.70 -21.38 12.39
N SER A 87 -15.60 -21.97 11.95
CA SER A 87 -15.52 -23.39 11.65
C SER A 87 -15.08 -24.21 12.85
N ALA A 88 -15.45 -25.50 12.86
CA ALA A 88 -14.92 -26.46 13.84
C ALA A 88 -13.41 -26.70 13.68
N ASN A 89 -12.76 -26.14 12.65
CA ASN A 89 -11.35 -26.32 12.35
C ASN A 89 -10.46 -25.28 13.06
N TRP A 90 -11.02 -24.18 13.59
CA TRP A 90 -10.24 -23.12 14.25
C TRP A 90 -9.24 -23.68 15.26
N ASP A 91 -9.69 -24.43 16.27
CA ASP A 91 -8.84 -24.88 17.36
C ASP A 91 -7.83 -25.96 16.95
N ARG A 92 -8.08 -26.70 15.86
CA ARG A 92 -7.26 -27.84 15.43
C ARG A 92 -6.42 -27.59 14.18
N THR A 93 -6.36 -26.35 13.70
CA THR A 93 -5.57 -25.97 12.53
C THR A 93 -4.41 -25.06 12.92
N MET A 94 -3.22 -25.36 12.39
CA MET A 94 -2.12 -24.41 12.33
C MET A 94 -2.35 -23.46 11.16
N ILE A 95 -2.27 -22.14 11.39
CA ILE A 95 -2.41 -21.12 10.34
C ILE A 95 -1.11 -20.33 10.28
N ILE A 96 -0.54 -20.20 9.09
CA ILE A 96 0.69 -19.44 8.84
C ILE A 96 0.40 -18.39 7.77
N VAL A 97 0.73 -17.14 8.03
CA VAL A 97 0.70 -16.03 7.06
C VAL A 97 2.07 -15.36 7.05
N THR A 98 2.69 -15.30 5.88
CA THR A 98 4.03 -14.71 5.70
C THR A 98 4.19 -14.13 4.29
N SER A 99 5.34 -13.49 4.03
CA SER A 99 5.74 -12.98 2.71
C SER A 99 7.06 -13.60 2.27
N ASP A 100 7.25 -13.71 0.96
CA ASP A 100 8.53 -14.12 0.37
C ASP A 100 9.59 -13.03 0.48
N HIS A 101 9.19 -11.77 0.29
CA HIS A 101 10.01 -10.57 0.48
C HIS A 101 9.13 -9.31 0.67
N GLY A 102 9.76 -8.16 0.85
CA GLY A 102 9.16 -6.83 0.91
C GLY A 102 9.49 -5.97 -0.33
N LEU A 103 9.36 -4.65 -0.19
CA LEU A 103 9.65 -3.65 -1.22
C LEU A 103 10.21 -2.40 -0.57
N ALA A 104 11.29 -1.85 -1.12
CA ALA A 104 11.86 -0.60 -0.65
C ALA A 104 11.10 0.61 -1.22
N PHE A 105 10.87 1.63 -0.38
CA PHE A 105 10.24 2.91 -0.78
C PHE A 105 11.16 4.08 -0.46
N GLU A 106 12.35 4.03 -1.05
CA GLU A 106 13.39 5.03 -0.89
C GLU A 106 13.58 5.86 -2.17
N PRO A 107 13.60 7.20 -2.10
CA PRO A 107 13.94 8.05 -3.23
C PRO A 107 15.30 7.72 -3.84
N GLY A 108 15.30 7.46 -5.14
CA GLY A 108 16.50 7.14 -5.92
C GLY A 108 16.98 5.68 -5.84
N GLU A 109 16.43 4.85 -4.95
CA GLU A 109 16.82 3.43 -4.86
C GLU A 109 15.89 2.51 -5.66
N SER A 110 16.39 1.32 -5.98
CA SER A 110 15.58 0.27 -6.60
C SER A 110 14.60 -0.32 -5.58
N LYS A 111 13.36 -0.58 -5.99
CA LYS A 111 12.35 -1.21 -5.13
C LYS A 111 12.75 -2.59 -4.61
N ARG A 112 13.51 -3.35 -5.42
CA ARG A 112 14.05 -4.70 -5.11
C ARG A 112 14.89 -5.32 -6.22
N LYS A 113 15.04 -4.67 -7.39
CA LYS A 113 15.71 -5.28 -8.56
C LYS A 113 17.23 -5.21 -8.42
N ASP A 114 17.72 -4.03 -8.07
CA ASP A 114 19.14 -3.73 -7.95
C ASP A 114 19.40 -3.44 -6.46
N ILE A 115 20.14 -4.31 -5.79
CA ILE A 115 20.34 -4.25 -4.34
C ILE A 115 21.54 -3.36 -4.02
N ASN A 116 21.32 -2.35 -3.18
CA ASN A 116 22.38 -1.52 -2.62
C ASN A 116 22.78 -2.07 -1.24
N PRO A 117 23.92 -2.77 -1.11
CA PRO A 117 24.32 -3.42 0.14
C PRO A 117 24.71 -2.42 1.25
N GLU A 118 24.91 -1.14 0.91
CA GLU A 118 25.26 -0.08 1.86
C GLU A 118 24.02 0.55 2.52
N ARG A 119 22.82 0.23 2.02
CA ARG A 119 21.54 0.81 2.46
C ARG A 119 20.76 -0.15 3.36
N THR A 120 21.12 -0.17 4.64
CA THR A 120 20.53 -1.06 5.64
C THR A 120 19.02 -0.88 5.81
N ASP A 121 18.51 0.34 5.63
CA ASP A 121 17.10 0.68 5.56
C ASP A 121 16.37 -0.07 4.43
N THR A 122 16.86 0.03 3.20
CA THR A 122 16.26 -0.67 2.05
C THR A 122 16.38 -2.20 2.18
N LEU A 123 17.47 -2.70 2.76
CA LEU A 123 17.63 -4.13 3.03
C LEU A 123 16.62 -4.63 4.06
N GLU A 124 16.34 -3.84 5.12
CA GLU A 124 15.26 -4.16 6.06
C GLU A 124 13.89 -4.14 5.36
N GLU A 125 13.60 -3.12 4.55
CA GLU A 125 12.34 -3.00 3.80
C GLU A 125 12.11 -4.16 2.81
N ILE A 126 13.18 -4.74 2.24
CA ILE A 126 13.09 -5.84 1.28
C ILE A 126 13.11 -7.22 1.97
N TYR A 127 13.90 -7.41 3.04
CA TYR A 127 14.19 -8.75 3.58
C TYR A 127 13.66 -9.00 4.99
N ARG A 128 12.99 -8.03 5.63
CA ARG A 128 12.19 -8.29 6.84
C ARG A 128 10.74 -8.54 6.43
N THR A 129 10.30 -9.78 6.58
CA THR A 129 8.94 -10.19 6.21
C THR A 129 8.09 -10.45 7.46
N PRO A 130 6.75 -10.25 7.38
CA PRO A 130 5.87 -10.63 8.45
C PRO A 130 5.84 -12.17 8.60
N LEU A 131 5.67 -12.65 9.84
CA LEU A 131 5.40 -14.06 10.11
C LEU A 131 4.37 -14.15 11.24
N PHE A 132 3.14 -14.51 10.89
CA PHE A 132 2.07 -14.82 11.83
C PHE A 132 1.88 -16.32 11.87
N VAL A 133 1.92 -16.90 13.08
CA VAL A 133 1.66 -18.32 13.30
C VAL A 133 0.63 -18.47 14.40
N LYS A 134 -0.46 -19.17 14.09
CA LYS A 134 -1.44 -19.66 15.05
C LYS A 134 -1.28 -21.17 15.16
N PHE A 135 -0.99 -21.68 16.35
CA PHE A 135 -0.87 -23.11 16.62
C PHE A 135 -2.23 -23.75 16.97
N PRO A 136 -2.39 -25.08 16.80
CA PRO A 136 -3.53 -25.80 17.38
C PRO A 136 -3.64 -25.57 18.89
N GLY A 137 -4.86 -25.39 19.41
CA GLY A 137 -5.14 -25.11 20.83
C GLY A 137 -4.72 -23.73 21.34
N GLN A 138 -4.19 -22.85 20.48
CA GLN A 138 -3.78 -21.51 20.88
C GLN A 138 -5.00 -20.57 21.05
N HIS A 139 -5.14 -20.01 22.25
CA HIS A 139 -6.23 -19.08 22.60
C HIS A 139 -5.76 -17.64 22.90
N GLY A 140 -4.44 -17.41 22.98
CA GLY A 140 -3.85 -16.10 23.25
C GLY A 140 -2.85 -15.69 22.17
N ALA A 141 -2.70 -14.38 21.97
CA ALA A 141 -1.63 -13.82 21.13
C ALA A 141 -0.36 -13.63 21.96
N ALA A 142 0.80 -13.76 21.33
CA ALA A 142 2.10 -13.44 21.91
C ALA A 142 3.02 -12.89 20.82
N VAL A 143 3.91 -11.98 21.20
CA VAL A 143 5.02 -11.53 20.36
C VAL A 143 6.23 -12.40 20.67
N ASN A 144 6.93 -12.85 19.63
CA ASN A 144 8.18 -13.59 19.76
C ASN A 144 9.27 -12.86 18.95
N ASP A 145 10.21 -12.24 19.66
CA ASP A 145 11.31 -11.47 19.07
C ASP A 145 12.52 -12.35 18.72
N CYS A 146 12.39 -13.68 18.76
CA CYS A 146 13.45 -14.57 18.31
C CYS A 146 13.76 -14.31 16.83
N PRO A 147 15.05 -14.25 16.45
CA PRO A 147 15.43 -13.98 15.07
C PRO A 147 15.10 -15.19 14.17
N THR A 148 14.03 -15.06 13.39
CA THR A 148 13.53 -16.09 12.47
C THR A 148 14.02 -15.88 11.04
N HIS A 149 14.12 -16.98 10.29
CA HIS A 149 14.22 -17.02 8.84
C HIS A 149 13.05 -17.82 8.26
N GLY A 150 12.79 -17.67 6.95
CA GLY A 150 11.74 -18.44 6.28
C GLY A 150 11.92 -19.97 6.38
N TYR A 151 13.16 -20.45 6.49
CA TYR A 151 13.47 -21.88 6.64
C TYR A 151 13.17 -22.44 8.04
N ASP A 152 12.86 -21.61 9.05
CA ASP A 152 12.41 -22.07 10.37
C ASP A 152 10.94 -22.52 10.37
N VAL A 153 10.16 -22.14 9.35
CA VAL A 153 8.74 -22.46 9.26
C VAL A 153 8.52 -23.98 9.17
N MET A 154 9.34 -24.69 8.40
CA MET A 154 9.16 -26.12 8.18
C MET A 154 9.38 -26.96 9.46
N PRO A 155 10.47 -26.76 10.25
CA PRO A 155 10.61 -27.36 11.57
C PRO A 155 9.41 -27.12 12.50
N MET A 156 8.87 -25.89 12.54
CA MET A 156 7.67 -25.58 13.34
C MET A 156 6.45 -26.40 12.91
N VAL A 157 6.22 -26.53 11.59
CA VAL A 157 5.11 -27.33 11.06
C VAL A 157 5.27 -28.80 11.44
N VAL A 158 6.47 -29.36 11.27
CA VAL A 158 6.78 -30.77 11.56
C VAL A 158 6.54 -31.07 13.05
N ASN A 159 7.06 -30.23 13.94
CA ASN A 159 6.85 -30.39 15.37
C ASN A 159 5.38 -30.19 15.78
N ALA A 160 4.67 -29.21 15.20
CA ALA A 160 3.26 -28.98 15.51
C ALA A 160 2.32 -30.09 15.02
N THR A 161 2.70 -30.80 13.95
CA THR A 161 1.91 -31.89 13.36
C THR A 161 2.30 -33.27 13.87
N GLY A 162 3.45 -33.39 14.55
CA GLY A 162 3.99 -34.69 14.98
C GLY A 162 4.43 -35.58 13.81
N LEU A 163 4.68 -34.99 12.64
CA LEU A 163 5.18 -35.73 11.48
C LEU A 163 6.62 -36.20 11.75
N ASP A 164 6.86 -37.50 11.63
CA ASP A 164 8.22 -38.06 11.62
C ASP A 164 8.57 -38.50 10.20
N ALA A 165 9.26 -37.60 9.48
CA ALA A 165 9.69 -37.83 8.10
C ALA A 165 11.19 -38.15 7.98
N GLY A 166 11.93 -38.19 9.10
CA GLY A 166 13.39 -38.37 9.10
C GLY A 166 14.16 -37.24 8.39
N TRP A 167 13.60 -36.03 8.33
CA TRP A 167 14.23 -34.88 7.69
C TRP A 167 15.19 -34.15 8.62
N GLU A 168 16.34 -33.75 8.07
CA GLU A 168 17.24 -32.79 8.68
C GLU A 168 16.92 -31.39 8.13
N PHE A 169 16.91 -30.38 9.01
CA PHE A 169 16.60 -29.00 8.63
C PHE A 169 17.75 -28.06 8.98
N ASP A 170 17.99 -27.07 8.13
CA ASP A 170 18.87 -25.94 8.44
C ASP A 170 18.24 -25.00 9.49
N GLY A 171 16.91 -24.99 9.56
CA GLY A 171 16.13 -24.16 10.49
C GLY A 171 15.90 -24.80 11.85
N THR A 172 15.22 -24.06 12.72
CA THR A 172 14.81 -24.54 14.04
C THR A 172 13.36 -24.17 14.37
N ASP A 173 12.71 -24.97 15.22
CA ASP A 173 11.43 -24.57 15.79
C ASP A 173 11.66 -23.51 16.88
N VAL A 174 11.37 -22.26 16.54
CA VAL A 174 11.56 -21.10 17.43
C VAL A 174 10.60 -21.07 18.63
N THR A 175 9.62 -21.97 18.70
CA THR A 175 8.77 -22.15 19.90
C THR A 175 9.45 -23.01 20.97
N LYS A 176 10.47 -23.78 20.59
CA LYS A 176 11.23 -24.65 21.50
C LYS A 176 12.51 -23.99 21.95
N THR A 177 13.22 -23.38 21.01
CA THR A 177 14.52 -22.77 21.26
C THR A 177 14.63 -21.46 20.50
N CYS A 178 14.96 -20.39 21.20
CA CYS A 178 15.27 -19.11 20.58
C CYS A 178 16.70 -19.16 19.99
N PRO A 179 16.89 -19.12 18.66
CA PRO A 179 18.22 -19.17 18.08
C PRO A 179 19.00 -17.88 18.34
N SER A 180 20.30 -18.00 18.63
CA SER A 180 21.20 -16.83 18.71
C SER A 180 21.67 -16.45 17.31
N ARG A 181 21.04 -15.44 16.71
CA ARG A 181 21.36 -14.92 15.36
C ARG A 181 21.43 -13.39 15.39
N PRO A 182 22.52 -12.81 15.95
CA PRO A 182 22.66 -11.35 16.04
C PRO A 182 22.74 -10.67 14.67
N VAL A 183 23.16 -11.42 13.65
CA VAL A 183 23.17 -11.02 12.26
C VAL A 183 22.53 -12.10 11.39
N ARG A 184 21.97 -11.67 10.25
CA ARG A 184 21.45 -12.55 9.20
C ARG A 184 22.15 -12.29 7.89
N THR A 185 22.48 -13.34 7.16
CA THR A 185 23.05 -13.25 5.81
C THR A 185 21.92 -13.11 4.80
N ILE A 186 21.95 -12.02 4.04
CA ILE A 186 21.02 -11.75 2.95
C ILE A 186 21.70 -12.12 1.65
N TRP A 187 20.97 -12.79 0.78
CA TRP A 187 21.43 -13.22 -0.54
C TRP A 187 20.53 -12.64 -1.63
N TRP A 188 21.14 -12.23 -2.74
CA TRP A 188 20.44 -11.88 -3.97
C TRP A 188 21.24 -12.36 -5.18
N ASN A 189 20.66 -12.21 -6.37
CA ASN A 189 21.35 -12.58 -7.59
C ASN A 189 22.62 -11.73 -7.77
N GLY A 190 23.79 -12.35 -7.63
CA GLY A 190 25.08 -11.69 -7.79
C GLY A 190 25.70 -11.10 -6.52
N GLY A 191 25.12 -11.29 -5.33
CA GLY A 191 25.72 -10.77 -4.11
C GLY A 191 25.14 -11.28 -2.80
N LYS A 192 25.81 -10.93 -1.71
CA LYS A 192 25.37 -11.18 -0.34
C LYS A 192 25.87 -10.07 0.59
N THR A 193 25.16 -9.85 1.70
CA THR A 193 25.59 -8.97 2.80
C THR A 193 25.10 -9.52 4.13
N THR A 194 25.55 -8.94 5.23
CA THR A 194 25.02 -9.24 6.58
C THR A 194 24.28 -8.04 7.13
N LEU A 195 23.16 -8.31 7.80
CA LEU A 195 22.32 -7.30 8.44
C LEU A 195 22.08 -7.68 9.89
N THR A 196 22.04 -6.71 10.80
CA THR A 196 21.71 -6.96 12.20
C THR A 196 20.25 -7.42 12.33
N SER A 197 19.96 -8.29 13.29
CA SER A 197 18.60 -8.82 13.48
C SER A 197 17.72 -7.92 14.35
N ASP A 198 18.28 -6.88 14.98
CA ASP A 198 17.65 -6.02 15.99
C ASP A 198 16.44 -5.20 15.50
N GLY A 199 16.27 -5.00 14.19
CA GLY A 199 15.15 -4.28 13.61
C GLY A 199 15.18 -2.75 13.77
N ALA A 200 16.27 -2.16 14.26
CA ALA A 200 16.36 -0.71 14.46
C ALA A 200 16.19 0.09 13.15
N ALA A 201 16.76 -0.40 12.05
CA ALA A 201 16.58 0.20 10.72
C ALA A 201 15.13 0.08 10.22
N ALA A 202 14.43 -1.02 10.51
CA ALA A 202 13.02 -1.18 10.15
C ALA A 202 12.12 -0.17 10.89
N VAL A 203 12.38 0.08 12.19
CA VAL A 203 11.66 1.11 12.97
C VAL A 203 11.94 2.52 12.39
N THR A 204 13.16 2.76 11.90
CA THR A 204 13.52 4.03 11.25
C THR A 204 12.74 4.23 9.95
N SER A 205 12.65 3.19 9.11
CA SER A 205 11.81 3.21 7.90
C SER A 205 10.34 3.44 8.22
N ALA A 206 9.78 2.77 9.24
CA ALA A 206 8.39 2.95 9.64
C ALA A 206 8.08 4.41 10.05
N ARG A 207 8.93 5.02 10.89
CA ARG A 207 8.81 6.44 11.28
C ARG A 207 8.95 7.41 10.12
N ARG A 208 9.63 7.00 9.04
CA ARG A 208 9.69 7.81 7.84
C ARG A 208 8.39 7.72 7.05
N PHE A 209 7.86 6.52 6.84
CA PHE A 209 6.59 6.35 6.13
C PHE A 209 5.43 7.05 6.84
N ASP A 210 5.48 7.12 8.17
CA ASP A 210 4.54 7.90 8.99
C ASP A 210 4.53 9.41 8.64
N LYS A 211 5.65 9.96 8.13
CA LYS A 211 5.71 11.34 7.63
C LYS A 211 5.06 11.53 6.27
N TRP A 212 4.60 10.46 5.63
CA TRP A 212 3.97 10.48 4.32
C TRP A 212 2.50 10.11 4.42
N VAL A 213 2.21 9.06 5.18
CA VAL A 213 0.88 8.53 5.47
C VAL A 213 0.87 8.18 6.95
N ASP A 214 -0.01 8.83 7.72
CA ASP A 214 -0.17 8.58 9.15
C ASP A 214 -0.53 7.10 9.40
N ALA A 215 0.32 6.44 10.20
CA ALA A 215 0.22 5.01 10.47
C ALA A 215 -0.97 4.63 11.36
N ASP A 216 -1.53 5.59 12.11
CA ASP A 216 -2.71 5.41 12.97
C ASP A 216 -4.02 5.80 12.26
N GLY A 217 -3.93 6.21 11.00
CA GLY A 217 -5.06 6.62 10.17
C GLY A 217 -5.93 5.47 9.65
N ASP A 218 -7.01 5.84 8.95
CA ASP A 218 -7.90 4.90 8.29
C ASP A 218 -7.57 4.73 6.79
N VAL A 219 -8.43 4.02 6.07
CA VAL A 219 -8.27 3.79 4.63
C VAL A 219 -8.25 5.09 3.82
N ASP A 220 -8.98 6.11 4.27
CA ASP A 220 -9.02 7.42 3.63
C ASP A 220 -7.73 8.20 3.89
N THR A 221 -7.09 8.01 5.06
CA THR A 221 -5.76 8.58 5.35
C THR A 221 -4.70 8.18 4.32
N ILE A 222 -4.80 6.98 3.71
CA ILE A 222 -3.88 6.56 2.64
C ILE A 222 -3.88 7.55 1.47
N ALA A 223 -5.02 8.17 1.18
CA ALA A 223 -5.14 9.14 0.09
C ALA A 223 -4.71 10.56 0.47
N LYS A 224 -4.42 10.82 1.75
CA LYS A 224 -4.11 12.15 2.30
C LYS A 224 -2.60 12.26 2.56
N PRO A 225 -1.82 12.92 1.68
CA PRO A 225 -0.41 13.17 1.96
C PRO A 225 -0.26 13.96 3.26
N ALA A 226 0.74 13.61 4.07
CA ALA A 226 1.01 14.31 5.32
C ALA A 226 1.18 15.83 5.11
N GLY A 227 0.57 16.63 5.98
CA GLY A 227 0.55 18.09 5.90
C GLY A 227 -0.56 18.68 5.02
N TYR A 228 -1.28 17.85 4.26
CA TYR A 228 -2.38 18.27 3.38
C TYR A 228 -3.75 17.71 3.80
N GLU A 229 -3.82 16.96 4.90
CA GLU A 229 -5.01 16.26 5.38
C GLU A 229 -6.19 17.21 5.59
N GLN A 230 -5.90 18.41 6.12
CA GLN A 230 -6.84 19.49 6.39
C GLN A 230 -7.52 20.07 5.13
N TRP A 231 -7.01 19.78 3.92
CA TRP A 231 -7.67 20.20 2.68
C TRP A 231 -8.78 19.26 2.24
N PHE A 232 -8.81 18.02 2.73
CA PHE A 232 -9.80 17.02 2.32
C PHE A 232 -11.17 17.30 2.95
N ASP A 233 -12.23 16.95 2.23
CA ASP A 233 -13.63 17.19 2.62
C ASP A 233 -14.00 18.67 2.89
N VAL A 234 -13.12 19.61 2.56
CA VAL A 234 -13.40 21.05 2.56
C VAL A 234 -14.29 21.40 1.38
N LYS A 235 -15.28 22.26 1.60
CA LYS A 235 -16.11 22.82 0.53
C LYS A 235 -15.38 23.96 -0.16
N VAL A 236 -15.38 23.95 -1.49
CA VAL A 236 -14.83 25.07 -2.28
C VAL A 236 -15.95 26.04 -2.72
N PRO A 237 -15.66 27.35 -2.84
CA PRO A 237 -16.61 28.33 -3.35
C PRO A 237 -17.04 28.01 -4.79
N ALA A 238 -18.34 28.06 -5.07
CA ALA A 238 -18.87 27.80 -6.41
C ALA A 238 -18.57 28.94 -7.41
N ASP A 239 -18.33 30.14 -6.90
CA ASP A 239 -18.09 31.39 -7.63
C ASP A 239 -16.61 31.83 -7.61
N ALA A 240 -15.69 30.89 -7.35
CA ALA A 240 -14.26 31.14 -7.36
C ALA A 240 -13.79 31.78 -8.69
N ALA A 241 -13.00 32.85 -8.57
CA ALA A 241 -12.40 33.51 -9.73
C ALA A 241 -11.49 32.57 -10.51
N ARG A 242 -11.31 32.79 -11.81
CA ARG A 242 -10.41 31.97 -12.64
C ARG A 242 -8.96 32.10 -12.16
N ASP A 243 -8.26 30.97 -12.07
CA ASP A 243 -6.82 31.01 -11.79
C ASP A 243 -6.05 31.54 -13.01
N THR A 244 -5.04 32.37 -12.75
CA THR A 244 -4.21 33.01 -13.79
C THR A 244 -2.79 32.42 -13.89
N GLN A 245 -2.37 31.61 -12.91
CA GLN A 245 -1.05 30.97 -12.89
C GLN A 245 -1.11 29.56 -13.49
N VAL A 246 -2.20 28.83 -13.25
CA VAL A 246 -2.47 27.48 -13.76
C VAL A 246 -3.58 27.55 -14.81
N SER A 247 -3.22 27.24 -16.05
CA SER A 247 -4.10 27.43 -17.21
C SER A 247 -4.91 26.19 -17.57
N ARG A 248 -4.36 25.00 -17.33
CA ARG A 248 -4.97 23.73 -17.74
C ARG A 248 -4.40 22.57 -16.91
N TRP A 249 -5.19 21.52 -16.79
CA TRP A 249 -4.73 20.21 -16.35
C TRP A 249 -5.34 19.10 -17.19
N THR A 250 -4.78 17.90 -17.10
CA THR A 250 -5.27 16.68 -17.77
C THR A 250 -5.37 15.54 -16.77
N ASN A 251 -6.19 14.54 -17.09
CA ASN A 251 -6.18 13.25 -16.40
C ASN A 251 -6.26 12.14 -17.45
N ARG A 252 -5.32 11.20 -17.43
CA ARG A 252 -5.19 10.16 -18.47
C ARG A 252 -6.37 9.19 -18.49
N ASP A 253 -7.03 8.98 -17.36
CA ASP A 253 -8.15 8.05 -17.22
C ASP A 253 -9.41 8.73 -16.71
N ILE A 254 -9.74 9.91 -17.23
CA ILE A 254 -10.96 10.62 -16.80
C ILE A 254 -12.25 9.82 -17.01
N THR A 255 -12.25 8.88 -17.96
CA THR A 255 -13.40 8.02 -18.23
C THR A 255 -13.72 7.08 -17.07
N SER A 256 -12.74 6.62 -16.28
CA SER A 256 -13.04 5.73 -15.14
C SER A 256 -13.79 6.45 -14.02
N PHE A 257 -13.59 7.75 -13.84
CA PHE A 257 -14.39 8.58 -12.93
C PHE A 257 -15.86 8.69 -13.36
N ARG A 258 -16.18 8.46 -14.63
CA ARG A 258 -17.56 8.51 -15.14
C ARG A 258 -18.28 7.17 -15.10
N LEU A 259 -17.56 6.09 -14.82
CA LEU A 259 -18.02 4.71 -14.86
C LEU A 259 -17.67 3.98 -13.57
N VAL A 260 -17.79 4.66 -12.42
CA VAL A 260 -17.51 4.05 -11.12
C VAL A 260 -18.56 2.99 -10.85
N GLY A 261 -18.10 1.74 -10.76
CA GLY A 261 -18.95 0.58 -10.50
C GLY A 261 -19.09 0.28 -9.01
N ASP A 262 -20.03 -0.61 -8.73
CA ASP A 262 -20.32 -1.14 -7.40
C ASP A 262 -19.94 -2.63 -7.32
N GLY A 263 -19.48 -3.04 -6.14
CA GLY A 263 -19.16 -4.43 -5.83
C GLY A 263 -17.75 -4.89 -6.20
N THR A 264 -17.43 -6.11 -5.75
CA THR A 264 -16.11 -6.72 -5.91
C THR A 264 -15.71 -6.81 -7.38
N PHE A 265 -14.50 -6.33 -7.68
CA PHE A 265 -13.87 -6.22 -9.00
C PHE A 265 -14.56 -5.29 -10.00
N ALA A 266 -15.58 -4.52 -9.61
CA ALA A 266 -16.12 -3.48 -10.47
C ALA A 266 -15.07 -2.40 -10.77
N ALA A 267 -15.23 -1.66 -11.87
CA ALA A 267 -14.27 -0.64 -12.26
C ALA A 267 -14.35 0.58 -11.32
N THR A 268 -13.21 1.13 -10.92
CA THR A 268 -13.13 2.41 -10.18
C THR A 268 -11.76 3.05 -10.43
N PRO A 269 -11.62 4.39 -10.48
CA PRO A 269 -10.31 5.01 -10.39
C PRO A 269 -9.73 4.80 -8.98
N MET A 270 -8.41 4.90 -8.86
CA MET A 270 -7.70 4.98 -7.57
C MET A 270 -6.82 6.24 -7.48
N GLN A 271 -6.43 6.78 -8.64
CA GLN A 271 -5.50 7.89 -8.74
C GLN A 271 -5.91 8.83 -9.86
N PHE A 272 -5.60 10.12 -9.67
CA PHE A 272 -5.40 11.05 -10.77
C PHE A 272 -3.96 10.92 -11.28
N ASP A 273 -3.79 10.88 -12.60
CA ASP A 273 -2.48 10.80 -13.26
C ASP A 273 -2.53 11.61 -14.55
N GLY A 274 -1.69 12.63 -14.66
CA GLY A 274 -1.79 13.56 -15.79
C GLY A 274 -0.71 14.62 -15.79
N THR A 275 -1.04 15.76 -16.35
CA THR A 275 -0.16 16.94 -16.40
C THR A 275 -0.91 18.20 -16.00
N VAL A 276 -0.21 19.14 -15.39
CA VAL A 276 -0.68 20.51 -15.18
C VAL A 276 0.15 21.46 -16.04
N VAL A 277 -0.45 22.56 -16.49
CA VAL A 277 0.18 23.59 -17.32
C VAL A 277 0.14 24.94 -16.60
N ALA A 278 1.31 25.41 -16.19
CA ALA A 278 1.48 26.73 -15.58
C ALA A 278 1.75 27.78 -16.67
N ALA A 279 0.93 28.85 -16.69
CA ALA A 279 1.09 29.99 -17.59
C ALA A 279 2.13 30.99 -17.08
N SER A 280 2.28 31.08 -15.75
CA SER A 280 3.31 31.88 -15.06
C SER A 280 3.89 31.06 -13.91
N ARG A 281 4.84 31.62 -13.14
CA ARG A 281 5.33 30.94 -11.94
C ARG A 281 4.17 30.81 -10.95
N VAL A 282 3.93 29.59 -10.49
CA VAL A 282 2.94 29.31 -9.44
C VAL A 282 3.53 29.66 -8.08
N ASP A 283 2.70 30.20 -7.19
CA ASP A 283 3.12 30.60 -5.84
C ASP A 283 3.67 29.42 -5.03
N ASP A 284 4.53 29.73 -4.07
CA ASP A 284 5.29 28.72 -3.30
C ASP A 284 4.41 27.98 -2.28
N ASP A 285 3.25 28.54 -1.92
CA ASP A 285 2.26 27.96 -1.01
C ASP A 285 1.03 27.41 -1.74
N ALA A 286 1.05 27.37 -3.08
CA ALA A 286 -0.10 26.93 -3.87
C ALA A 286 -0.31 25.42 -3.78
N VAL A 287 -1.57 25.02 -3.60
CA VAL A 287 -2.00 23.60 -3.60
C VAL A 287 -3.11 23.41 -4.61
N GLY A 288 -2.97 22.41 -5.49
CA GLY A 288 -4.06 22.00 -6.36
C GLY A 288 -5.11 21.22 -5.59
N LEU A 289 -6.38 21.59 -5.69
CA LEU A 289 -7.49 20.89 -5.06
C LEU A 289 -8.35 20.25 -6.14
N VAL A 290 -8.39 18.92 -6.20
CA VAL A 290 -9.31 18.22 -7.08
C VAL A 290 -10.62 18.00 -6.34
N VAL A 291 -11.70 18.49 -6.93
CA VAL A 291 -13.02 18.57 -6.31
C VAL A 291 -14.02 17.71 -7.08
N MET A 292 -14.78 16.91 -6.34
CA MET A 292 -15.96 16.17 -6.82
C MET A 292 -17.12 16.47 -5.88
N GLU A 293 -18.32 16.70 -6.40
CA GLU A 293 -19.53 16.88 -5.57
C GLU A 293 -19.37 17.98 -4.49
N ASN A 294 -18.69 19.09 -4.85
CA ASN A 294 -18.39 20.24 -3.98
C ASN A 294 -17.50 19.95 -2.75
N ARG A 295 -16.72 18.86 -2.77
CA ARG A 295 -15.70 18.57 -1.75
C ARG A 295 -14.35 18.24 -2.38
N VAL A 296 -13.27 18.56 -1.68
CA VAL A 296 -11.91 18.16 -2.08
C VAL A 296 -11.72 16.67 -1.82
N VAL A 297 -11.28 15.95 -2.85
CA VAL A 297 -11.12 14.48 -2.86
C VAL A 297 -9.69 14.04 -3.19
N ALA A 298 -8.85 14.96 -3.63
CA ALA A 298 -7.43 14.76 -3.85
C ALA A 298 -6.72 16.13 -3.85
N VAL A 299 -5.42 16.12 -3.58
CA VAL A 299 -4.56 17.32 -3.62
C VAL A 299 -3.40 17.13 -4.60
N ILE A 300 -2.89 18.23 -5.17
CA ILE A 300 -1.71 18.26 -6.05
C ILE A 300 -0.69 19.24 -5.45
N PRO A 301 0.15 18.79 -4.50
CA PRO A 301 1.23 19.60 -3.92
C PRO A 301 2.27 20.08 -4.94
N GLU A 302 2.43 19.36 -6.05
CA GLU A 302 3.45 19.62 -7.09
C GLU A 302 3.23 20.94 -7.85
N LEU A 303 2.13 21.64 -7.59
CA LEU A 303 1.89 22.98 -8.12
C LEU A 303 2.78 24.04 -7.47
N ALA A 304 3.15 23.85 -6.20
CA ALA A 304 3.96 24.81 -5.47
C ALA A 304 5.26 25.12 -6.23
N ALA A 305 5.56 26.41 -6.40
CA ALA A 305 6.75 26.90 -7.10
C ALA A 305 6.89 26.45 -8.58
N MET A 306 5.85 25.87 -9.18
CA MET A 306 5.91 25.37 -10.55
C MET A 306 6.26 26.50 -11.53
N ARG A 307 7.30 26.28 -12.35
CA ARG A 307 7.71 27.22 -13.40
C ARG A 307 6.75 27.15 -14.59
N PRO A 308 6.67 28.22 -15.42
CA PRO A 308 5.89 28.18 -16.64
C PRO A 308 6.24 26.97 -17.51
N GLY A 309 5.22 26.23 -17.96
CA GLY A 309 5.41 24.98 -18.70
C GLY A 309 4.46 23.87 -18.26
N THR A 310 4.79 22.64 -18.62
CA THR A 310 3.99 21.45 -18.33
C THR A 310 4.74 20.53 -17.37
N SER A 311 4.09 20.12 -16.28
CA SER A 311 4.64 19.19 -15.30
C SER A 311 3.70 17.99 -15.12
N PRO A 312 4.22 16.76 -14.98
CA PRO A 312 3.41 15.63 -14.58
C PRO A 312 3.01 15.73 -13.11
N TYR A 313 1.87 15.16 -12.75
CA TYR A 313 1.45 14.97 -11.37
C TYR A 313 0.81 13.60 -11.19
N ARG A 314 0.75 13.14 -9.95
CA ARG A 314 -0.06 12.00 -9.54
C ARG A 314 -0.63 12.28 -8.17
N SER A 315 -1.84 11.80 -7.93
CA SER A 315 -2.48 11.96 -6.63
C SER A 315 -3.46 10.84 -6.38
N MET A 316 -3.57 10.40 -5.13
CA MET A 316 -4.56 9.42 -4.71
C MET A 316 -5.94 10.07 -4.60
N VAL A 317 -6.97 9.32 -4.98
CA VAL A 317 -8.36 9.74 -4.76
C VAL A 317 -8.82 9.20 -3.42
N LEU A 318 -9.52 10.03 -2.64
CA LEU A 318 -10.20 9.63 -1.42
C LEU A 318 -11.17 8.45 -1.71
N PRO A 319 -10.95 7.24 -1.17
CA PRO A 319 -11.79 6.08 -1.47
C PRO A 319 -13.27 6.29 -1.14
N SER A 320 -13.58 6.95 -0.03
CA SER A 320 -14.96 7.29 0.37
C SER A 320 -15.66 8.28 -0.58
N ALA A 321 -14.92 8.94 -1.47
CA ALA A 321 -15.50 9.81 -2.48
C ALA A 321 -16.00 9.09 -3.74
N LEU A 322 -15.61 7.83 -3.93
CA LEU A 322 -15.89 7.08 -5.15
C LEU A 322 -17.14 6.23 -5.02
N THR A 323 -18.30 6.90 -4.92
CA THR A 323 -19.61 6.23 -4.98
C THR A 323 -19.92 5.73 -6.40
N PRO A 324 -20.77 4.70 -6.56
CA PRO A 324 -21.15 4.22 -7.89
C PRO A 324 -21.81 5.32 -8.74
N GLY A 325 -21.39 5.42 -10.00
CA GLY A 325 -21.94 6.38 -10.95
C GLY A 325 -20.90 7.27 -11.61
N ARG A 326 -21.35 8.47 -11.98
CA ARG A 326 -20.58 9.45 -12.74
C ARG A 326 -20.07 10.56 -11.83
N HIS A 327 -18.76 10.77 -11.85
CA HIS A 327 -18.07 11.87 -11.21
C HIS A 327 -17.36 12.73 -12.26
N ASP A 328 -17.51 14.05 -12.16
CA ASP A 328 -16.87 15.01 -13.04
C ASP A 328 -15.92 15.90 -12.20
N PRO A 329 -14.64 15.50 -12.05
CA PRO A 329 -13.69 16.22 -11.22
C PRO A 329 -13.29 17.57 -11.82
N VAL A 330 -13.04 18.55 -10.96
CA VAL A 330 -12.66 19.91 -11.30
C VAL A 330 -11.43 20.31 -10.49
N LEU A 331 -10.47 21.01 -11.10
CA LEU A 331 -9.30 21.52 -10.39
C LEU A 331 -9.51 22.98 -9.95
N PHE A 332 -9.17 23.22 -8.70
CA PHE A 332 -8.98 24.54 -8.11
C PHE A 332 -7.53 24.69 -7.63
N VAL A 333 -7.10 25.93 -7.38
CA VAL A 333 -5.82 26.22 -6.72
C VAL A 333 -6.13 27.01 -5.45
N ALA A 334 -5.59 26.56 -4.33
CA ALA A 334 -5.67 27.28 -3.05
C ALA A 334 -4.31 27.86 -2.69
N ARG A 335 -4.32 29.03 -2.05
CA ARG A 335 -3.15 29.71 -1.45
C ARG A 335 -3.49 30.11 -0.02
N GLY A 336 -2.52 30.07 0.88
CA GLY A 336 -2.74 30.21 2.32
C GLY A 336 -3.10 28.90 3.01
N THR A 337 -3.87 28.99 4.10
CA THR A 337 -4.27 27.83 4.93
C THR A 337 -5.72 27.45 4.66
N PRO A 338 -6.18 26.22 4.93
CA PRO A 338 -7.58 25.86 4.71
C PRO A 338 -8.61 26.74 5.42
N ALA A 339 -8.22 27.34 6.55
CA ALA A 339 -9.08 28.24 7.31
C ALA A 339 -9.20 29.65 6.68
N ASP A 340 -8.24 30.05 5.86
CA ASP A 340 -8.15 31.38 5.24
C ASP A 340 -7.51 31.27 3.85
N ALA A 341 -8.12 30.44 2.99
CA ALA A 341 -7.59 30.13 1.68
C ALA A 341 -8.15 31.08 0.63
N ASN A 342 -7.29 31.66 -0.21
CA ASN A 342 -7.73 32.20 -1.49
C ASN A 342 -7.83 31.07 -2.51
N VAL A 343 -9.04 30.77 -2.97
CA VAL A 343 -9.33 29.65 -3.89
C VAL A 343 -9.74 30.18 -5.25
N THR A 344 -9.08 29.67 -6.29
CA THR A 344 -9.32 30.03 -7.70
C THR A 344 -9.61 28.79 -8.54
N LEU A 345 -10.43 28.94 -9.58
CA LEU A 345 -10.90 27.86 -10.46
C LEU A 345 -10.00 27.70 -11.69
N VAL A 346 -9.48 26.49 -11.91
CA VAL A 346 -8.86 26.09 -13.18
C VAL A 346 -9.94 25.56 -14.12
N GLY A 347 -10.71 24.55 -13.69
CA GLY A 347 -11.79 23.95 -14.48
C GLY A 347 -11.70 22.42 -14.60
N PRO A 348 -12.53 21.79 -15.45
CA PRO A 348 -12.46 20.35 -15.71
C PRO A 348 -11.14 19.98 -16.43
N PRO A 349 -10.71 18.72 -16.37
CA PRO A 349 -9.52 18.28 -17.10
C PRO A 349 -9.79 18.39 -18.60
N GLY A 350 -8.84 18.97 -19.31
CA GLY A 350 -8.98 19.33 -20.73
C GLY A 350 -8.49 18.29 -21.70
#